data_AF-A0A7S0N127-F1
#
_entry.id   AF-A0A7S0N127-F1
#
_cell.length_a   1.000
_cell.length_b   1.000
_cell.length_c   1.000
_cell.angle_alpha   90.00
_cell.angle_beta   90.00
_cell.angle_gamma   90.00
#
_symmetry.space_group_name_H-M   'P 1'
#
loop_
_entity.id
_entity.type
_entity.pdbx_description
1 polymer ?
#
loop_
_entity_poly.entity_id
_entity_poly.type
_entity_poly.pdbx_seq_one_letter_code
_entity_poly.pdbx_strand_id
1 'polypeptide(L)'
;GVLIPAEPHNSTLLVSRVSAGEFEHLASLVRKVRPDIKVVYIAQGLATRARWMLAAFREGMSKLGVEYEGGEAPSSGFIGIYFLLQVCQKIAVYGMSMESMRVGEGSSYPYHYFHGYIDSQQLRAHPHHSFLAEGDLINALDKAGRLVICGGSDPDGKMSQDRLSPTCGVVS
;
A
#
# COMPACT_ATOMS: atom_id res chain seq x y z
N GLY A 1 7.71 -2.32 -21.70
CA GLY A 1 9.00 -2.76 -21.15
C GLY A 1 8.89 -2.76 -19.64
N VAL A 2 9.39 -3.78 -18.96
CA VAL A 2 9.33 -3.87 -17.49
C VAL A 2 10.41 -2.94 -16.91
N LEU A 3 10.00 -2.03 -16.02
CA LEU A 3 10.87 -1.03 -15.36
C LEU A 3 11.70 -1.65 -14.21
N ILE A 4 12.43 -2.73 -14.48
CA ILE A 4 13.35 -3.39 -13.54
C ILE A 4 14.71 -2.65 -13.35
N PRO A 5 15.21 -1.79 -14.28
CA PRO A 5 16.55 -1.20 -14.14
C PRO A 5 16.76 -0.24 -12.95
N ALA A 6 15.71 0.31 -12.34
CA ALA A 6 15.83 1.39 -11.37
C ALA A 6 16.01 0.93 -9.91
N GLU A 7 15.72 -0.33 -9.59
CA GLU A 7 15.78 -0.84 -8.22
C GLU A 7 17.22 -0.97 -7.72
N PRO A 8 17.54 -0.60 -6.46
CA PRO A 8 18.86 -0.77 -5.86
C PRO A 8 19.37 -2.22 -5.92
N HIS A 9 20.68 -2.39 -5.78
CA HIS A 9 21.28 -3.72 -5.67
C HIS A 9 20.73 -4.51 -4.47
N ASN A 10 20.63 -5.83 -4.62
CA ASN A 10 20.09 -6.77 -3.61
C ASN A 10 18.63 -6.54 -3.20
N SER A 11 17.85 -5.90 -4.06
CA SER A 11 16.41 -5.76 -3.85
C SER A 11 15.68 -7.10 -4.01
N THR A 12 14.53 -7.24 -3.34
CA THR A 12 13.62 -8.38 -3.51
C THR A 12 12.32 -7.90 -4.12
N LEU A 13 11.97 -8.45 -5.28
CA LEU A 13 10.69 -8.22 -5.94
C LEU A 13 9.64 -9.21 -5.40
N LEU A 14 8.65 -8.66 -4.70
CA LEU A 14 7.51 -9.41 -4.19
C LEU A 14 6.38 -9.39 -5.22
N VAL A 15 5.98 -10.57 -5.70
CA VAL A 15 4.97 -10.71 -6.75
C VAL A 15 3.73 -11.40 -6.18
N SER A 16 2.55 -10.80 -6.38
CA SER A 16 1.26 -11.34 -5.93
C SER A 16 0.20 -11.17 -7.01
N ARG A 17 -0.92 -11.90 -6.89
CA ARG A 17 -2.08 -11.82 -7.81
C ARG A 17 -1.73 -12.09 -9.28
N VAL A 18 -0.79 -13.00 -9.52
CA VAL A 18 -0.42 -13.48 -10.86
C VAL A 18 -0.57 -15.00 -10.93
N SER A 19 -0.80 -15.54 -12.12
CA SER A 19 -0.72 -16.97 -12.37
C SER A 19 0.72 -17.48 -12.24
N ALA A 20 0.87 -18.80 -12.10
CA ALA A 20 2.20 -19.43 -12.07
C ALA A 20 2.99 -19.16 -13.36
N GLY A 21 2.33 -19.17 -14.52
CA GLY A 21 2.97 -18.88 -15.81
C GLY A 21 3.49 -17.45 -15.92
N GLU A 22 2.70 -16.47 -15.46
CA GLU A 22 3.12 -15.06 -15.41
C GLU A 22 4.28 -14.84 -14.43
N PHE A 23 4.23 -15.50 -13.27
CA PHE A 23 5.34 -15.45 -12.31
C PHE A 23 6.63 -16.02 -12.90
N GLU A 24 6.59 -17.22 -13.49
CA GLU A 24 7.78 -17.85 -14.08
C GLU A 24 8.35 -17.02 -15.23
N HIS A 25 7.48 -16.42 -16.05
CA HIS A 25 7.90 -15.53 -17.11
C HIS A 25 8.64 -14.29 -16.55
N LEU A 26 8.06 -13.61 -15.56
CA LEU A 26 8.69 -12.47 -14.90
C LEU A 26 10.01 -12.85 -14.22
N ALA A 27 10.02 -13.94 -13.46
CA ALA A 27 11.21 -14.43 -12.77
C ALA A 27 12.33 -14.83 -13.74
N SER A 28 11.98 -15.40 -14.90
CA SER A 28 12.94 -15.69 -15.97
C SER A 28 13.54 -14.42 -16.57
N LEU A 29 12.71 -13.40 -16.84
CA LEU A 29 13.18 -12.12 -17.36
C LEU A 29 14.09 -11.39 -16.35
N VAL A 30 13.68 -11.30 -15.08
CA VAL A 30 14.48 -10.66 -14.03
C VAL A 30 15.82 -11.36 -13.87
N ARG A 31 15.85 -12.70 -13.80
CA ARG A 31 17.11 -13.46 -13.67
C ARG A 31 18.09 -13.19 -14.81
N LYS A 32 17.61 -12.92 -16.03
CA LYS A 32 18.46 -12.60 -17.19
C LYS A 32 19.01 -11.18 -17.15
N VAL A 33 18.23 -10.21 -16.66
CA VAL A 33 18.57 -8.77 -16.75
C VAL A 33 19.15 -8.22 -15.44
N ARG A 34 18.70 -8.71 -14.29
CA ARG A 34 19.06 -8.31 -12.92
C ARG A 34 19.19 -9.55 -12.03
N PRO A 35 20.25 -10.37 -12.22
CA PRO A 35 20.46 -11.59 -11.42
C PRO A 35 20.68 -11.30 -9.92
N ASP A 36 20.97 -10.05 -9.55
CA ASP A 36 21.08 -9.58 -8.17
C ASP A 36 19.72 -9.39 -7.48
N ILE A 37 18.61 -9.29 -8.24
CA ILE A 37 17.26 -9.16 -7.68
C ILE A 37 16.66 -10.54 -7.44
N LYS A 38 16.22 -10.78 -6.20
CA LYS A 38 15.44 -11.97 -5.86
C LYS A 38 13.98 -11.75 -6.21
N VAL A 39 13.36 -12.69 -6.92
CA VAL A 39 11.92 -12.64 -7.21
C VAL A 39 11.22 -13.69 -6.37
N VAL A 40 10.28 -13.26 -5.54
CA VAL A 40 9.55 -14.13 -4.62
C VAL A 40 8.07 -14.05 -4.92
N TYR A 41 7.46 -15.21 -5.09
CA TYR A 41 6.02 -15.32 -5.19
C TYR A 41 5.41 -15.30 -3.79
N ILE A 42 4.53 -14.34 -3.55
CA ILE A 42 3.70 -14.31 -2.35
C ILE A 42 2.52 -15.24 -2.58
N ALA A 43 2.29 -16.15 -1.62
CA ALA A 43 1.16 -17.06 -1.63
C ALA A 43 -0.17 -16.33 -1.91
N GLN A 44 -0.98 -16.90 -2.82
CA GLN A 44 -2.26 -16.35 -3.26
C GLN A 44 -3.20 -15.96 -2.11
N GLY A 45 -3.12 -16.65 -0.99
CA GLY A 45 -3.93 -16.37 0.19
C GLY A 45 -3.65 -15.02 0.86
N LEU A 46 -2.52 -14.36 0.60
CA LEU A 46 -2.21 -13.08 1.25
C LEU A 46 -3.20 -11.99 0.85
N ALA A 47 -3.46 -11.83 -0.45
CA ALA A 47 -4.41 -10.83 -0.93
C ALA A 47 -5.83 -11.09 -0.39
N THR A 48 -6.23 -12.37 -0.32
CA THR A 48 -7.51 -12.78 0.28
C THR A 48 -7.58 -12.45 1.76
N ARG A 49 -6.52 -12.70 2.53
CA ARG A 49 -6.48 -12.38 3.97
C ARG A 49 -6.46 -10.87 4.21
N ALA A 50 -5.74 -10.10 3.41
CA ALA A 50 -5.79 -8.65 3.44
C ALA A 50 -7.21 -8.14 3.17
N ARG A 51 -7.90 -8.72 2.17
CA ARG A 51 -9.32 -8.43 1.91
C ARG A 51 -10.20 -8.73 3.12
N TRP A 52 -10.05 -9.89 3.76
CA TRP A 52 -10.84 -10.25 4.94
C TRP A 52 -10.61 -9.30 6.12
N MET A 53 -9.36 -8.86 6.33
CA MET A 53 -9.07 -7.87 7.36
C MET A 53 -9.78 -6.54 7.08
N LEU A 54 -9.76 -6.08 5.82
CA LEU A 54 -10.45 -4.86 5.42
C LEU A 54 -11.98 -4.99 5.55
N ALA A 55 -12.55 -6.13 5.12
CA ALA A 55 -13.97 -6.42 5.24
C ALA A 55 -14.43 -6.46 6.70
N ALA A 56 -13.68 -7.13 7.58
CA ALA A 56 -13.98 -7.18 9.01
C ALA A 56 -13.92 -5.80 9.68
N PHE A 57 -12.94 -4.97 9.29
CA PHE A 57 -12.87 -3.59 9.76
C PHE A 57 -14.10 -2.78 9.33
N ARG A 58 -14.47 -2.85 8.04
CA ARG A 58 -15.66 -2.18 7.51
C ARG A 58 -16.94 -2.61 8.21
N GLU A 59 -17.12 -3.91 8.43
CA GLU A 59 -18.27 -4.45 9.18
C GLU A 59 -18.32 -3.88 10.61
N GLY A 60 -17.17 -3.80 11.28
CA GLY A 60 -17.07 -3.17 12.60
C GLY A 60 -17.46 -1.70 12.60
N MET A 61 -16.99 -0.94 11.61
CA MET A 61 -17.29 0.49 11.46
C MET A 61 -18.75 0.76 11.07
N SER A 62 -19.35 -0.10 10.24
CA SER A 62 -20.78 -0.05 9.90
C SER A 62 -21.66 -0.18 11.14
N LYS A 63 -21.30 -1.07 12.08
CA LYS A 63 -21.98 -1.18 13.38
C LYS A 63 -21.86 0.08 14.25
N LEU A 64 -20.87 0.92 13.99
CA LEU A 64 -20.68 2.22 14.63
C LEU A 64 -21.30 3.38 13.83
N GLY A 65 -21.99 3.09 12.72
CA GLY A 65 -22.64 4.08 11.87
C GLY A 65 -21.73 4.73 10.83
N VAL A 66 -20.56 4.15 10.55
CA VAL A 66 -19.62 4.64 9.53
C VAL A 66 -19.65 3.72 8.31
N GLU A 67 -20.04 4.28 7.17
CA GLU A 67 -20.08 3.58 5.89
C GLU A 67 -18.99 4.10 4.95
N TYR A 68 -18.40 3.20 4.18
CA TYR A 68 -17.29 3.52 3.27
C TYR A 68 -17.68 3.24 1.82
N GLU A 69 -17.44 4.21 0.94
CA GLU A 69 -17.57 4.04 -0.50
C GLU A 69 -16.47 3.13 -1.08
N GLY A 70 -16.73 2.59 -2.27
CA GLY A 70 -15.82 1.68 -2.99
C GLY A 70 -16.01 0.21 -2.64
N GLY A 71 -15.30 -0.65 -3.36
CA GLY A 71 -15.34 -2.10 -3.20
C GLY A 71 -14.43 -2.63 -2.08
N GLU A 72 -14.43 -3.96 -1.94
CA GLU A 72 -13.62 -4.69 -0.94
C GLU A 72 -12.25 -5.12 -1.45
N ALA A 73 -11.85 -4.74 -2.67
CA ALA A 73 -10.54 -5.14 -3.17
C ALA A 73 -9.46 -4.28 -2.50
N PRO A 74 -8.51 -4.87 -1.77
CA PRO A 74 -7.42 -4.10 -1.19
C PRO A 74 -6.47 -3.59 -2.29
N SER A 75 -5.93 -2.38 -2.09
CA SER A 75 -4.87 -1.83 -2.91
C SER A 75 -3.58 -2.64 -2.78
N SER A 76 -2.68 -2.50 -3.77
CA SER A 76 -1.34 -3.11 -3.69
C SER A 76 -0.57 -2.63 -2.45
N GLY A 77 -0.72 -1.34 -2.10
CA GLY A 77 -0.10 -0.75 -0.91
C GLY A 77 -0.60 -1.42 0.37
N PHE A 78 -1.91 -1.58 0.51
CA PHE A 78 -2.50 -2.25 1.67
C PHE A 78 -2.09 -3.72 1.78
N ILE A 79 -2.03 -4.46 0.67
CA ILE A 79 -1.51 -5.84 0.66
C ILE A 79 -0.06 -5.88 1.14
N GLY A 80 0.77 -4.92 0.70
CA GLY A 80 2.16 -4.79 1.15
C GLY A 80 2.27 -4.53 2.64
N ILE A 81 1.45 -3.61 3.18
CA ILE A 81 1.38 -3.32 4.62
C ILE A 81 0.93 -4.57 5.39
N TYR A 82 -0.13 -5.26 4.94
CA TYR A 82 -0.61 -6.49 5.56
C TYR A 82 0.48 -7.56 5.62
N PHE A 83 1.25 -7.73 4.55
CA PHE A 83 2.41 -8.64 4.53
C PHE A 83 3.45 -8.26 5.58
N LEU A 84 3.87 -7.00 5.61
CA LEU A 84 4.91 -6.53 6.53
C LEU A 84 4.47 -6.68 7.99
N LEU A 85 3.19 -6.51 8.30
CA LEU A 85 2.62 -6.80 9.64
C LEU A 85 2.79 -8.27 10.07
N GLN A 86 2.99 -9.22 9.15
CA GLN A 86 3.21 -10.63 9.48
C GLN A 86 4.68 -10.96 9.71
N VAL A 87 5.61 -10.21 9.09
CA VAL A 87 7.04 -10.56 9.05
C VAL A 87 7.94 -9.58 9.77
N CYS A 88 7.44 -8.39 10.12
CA CYS A 88 8.16 -7.36 10.85
C CYS A 88 7.53 -7.16 12.24
N GLN A 89 8.36 -6.85 13.24
CA GLN A 89 7.87 -6.51 14.58
C GLN A 89 7.22 -5.12 14.63
N LYS A 90 7.75 -4.19 13.83
CA LYS A 90 7.26 -2.81 13.69
C LYS A 90 7.51 -2.35 12.26
N ILE A 91 6.58 -1.57 11.72
CA ILE A 91 6.66 -1.04 10.35
C ILE A 91 6.41 0.46 10.37
N ALA A 92 7.11 1.18 9.50
CA ALA A 92 6.86 2.58 9.21
C ALA A 92 6.22 2.67 7.82
N VAL A 93 5.07 3.34 7.73
CA VAL A 93 4.29 3.47 6.50
C VAL A 93 4.39 4.91 6.00
N TYR A 94 4.80 5.06 4.73
CA TYR A 94 4.98 6.35 4.07
C TYR A 94 4.13 6.44 2.80
N GLY A 95 3.62 7.63 2.50
CA GLY A 95 2.99 7.91 1.20
C GLY A 95 1.72 7.11 0.92
N MET A 96 1.02 6.66 1.96
CA MET A 96 -0.30 6.03 1.82
C MET A 96 -1.37 7.12 1.73
N SER A 97 -2.28 7.01 0.75
CA SER A 97 -3.45 7.89 0.71
C SER A 97 -4.38 7.59 1.87
N MET A 98 -4.74 8.64 2.62
CA MET A 98 -5.78 8.61 3.66
C MET A 98 -7.07 9.28 3.19
N GLU A 99 -7.14 9.65 1.91
CA GLU A 99 -8.22 10.43 1.34
C GLU A 99 -9.11 9.55 0.45
N SER A 100 -10.35 10.01 0.24
CA SER A 100 -11.26 9.35 -0.68
C SER A 100 -10.77 9.40 -2.11
N MET A 101 -11.29 8.47 -2.90
CA MET A 101 -11.16 8.42 -4.35
C MET A 101 -11.65 9.75 -4.96
N ARG A 102 -10.74 10.68 -5.25
CA ARG A 102 -11.11 11.99 -5.81
C ARG A 102 -11.35 11.91 -7.31
N VAL A 103 -12.60 12.17 -7.70
CA VAL A 103 -12.95 12.65 -9.05
C VAL A 103 -12.90 14.18 -9.00
N GLY A 104 -11.74 14.81 -9.18
CA GLY A 104 -11.62 16.29 -9.33
C GLY A 104 -10.48 17.01 -8.57
N GLU A 105 -10.49 18.35 -8.62
CA GLU A 105 -9.44 19.32 -8.22
C GLU A 105 -9.12 19.41 -6.70
N GLY A 106 -9.61 18.50 -5.87
CA GLY A 106 -9.46 18.63 -4.41
C GLY A 106 -8.19 18.04 -3.80
N SER A 107 -7.36 17.32 -4.56
CA SER A 107 -6.30 16.46 -4.00
C SER A 107 -5.24 17.23 -3.22
N SER A 108 -4.97 16.84 -1.96
CA SER A 108 -3.89 17.43 -1.17
C SER A 108 -2.52 17.14 -1.78
N TYR A 109 -2.40 16.03 -2.52
CA TYR A 109 -1.18 15.60 -3.20
C TYR A 109 -1.50 14.94 -4.56
N PRO A 110 -0.55 14.94 -5.52
CA PRO A 110 -0.67 14.15 -6.73
C PRO A 110 -0.75 12.65 -6.40
N TYR A 111 -1.38 11.85 -7.27
CA TYR A 111 -1.60 10.42 -7.03
C TYR A 111 -0.29 9.61 -6.85
N HIS A 112 0.74 9.94 -7.62
CA HIS A 112 2.09 9.44 -7.42
C HIS A 112 3.05 10.60 -7.14
N TYR A 113 4.08 10.33 -6.34
CA TYR A 113 5.16 11.29 -6.08
C TYR A 113 6.10 11.48 -7.28
N PHE A 114 6.09 10.55 -8.25
CA PHE A 114 6.92 10.60 -9.45
C PHE A 114 6.13 11.12 -10.66
N HIS A 115 6.84 11.73 -11.60
CA HIS A 115 6.29 12.28 -12.83
C HIS A 115 6.91 11.60 -14.06
N GLY A 116 6.25 11.70 -15.22
CA GLY A 116 6.79 11.20 -16.50
C GLY A 116 6.61 9.70 -16.77
N TYR A 117 5.84 9.00 -15.93
CA TYR A 117 5.45 7.60 -16.16
C TYR A 117 3.98 7.50 -16.59
N ILE A 118 3.61 6.38 -17.24
CA ILE A 118 2.22 6.12 -17.63
C ILE A 118 1.37 6.06 -16.36
N ASP A 119 0.63 7.14 -16.10
CA ASP A 119 -0.27 7.29 -14.99
C ASP A 119 -1.64 7.67 -15.55
N SER A 120 -2.49 6.67 -15.80
CA SER A 120 -3.82 6.95 -16.32
C SER A 120 -4.70 7.49 -15.19
N GLN A 121 -5.32 8.65 -15.40
CA GLN A 121 -6.26 9.25 -14.44
C GLN A 121 -7.39 8.28 -14.05
N GLN A 122 -7.75 7.36 -14.96
CA GLN A 122 -8.77 6.34 -14.76
C GLN A 122 -8.33 5.22 -13.79
N LEU A 123 -7.02 5.03 -13.58
CA LEU A 123 -6.44 4.05 -12.65
C LEU A 123 -6.12 4.62 -11.27
N ARG A 124 -6.25 5.95 -11.09
CA ARG A 124 -5.81 6.66 -9.86
C ARG A 124 -6.68 6.39 -8.65
N ALA A 125 -7.90 5.96 -8.87
CA ALA A 125 -8.72 5.42 -7.82
C ALA A 125 -9.85 4.66 -8.49
N HIS A 126 -9.65 3.35 -8.67
CA HIS A 126 -10.71 2.53 -9.23
C HIS A 126 -11.78 2.31 -8.15
N PRO A 127 -13.08 2.39 -8.47
CA PRO A 127 -14.16 2.20 -7.48
C PRO A 127 -14.20 0.81 -6.84
N HIS A 128 -13.31 -0.11 -7.23
CA HIS A 128 -13.18 -1.42 -6.59
C HIS A 128 -12.37 -1.36 -5.28
N HIS A 129 -11.63 -0.27 -5.05
CA HIS A 129 -10.86 -0.02 -3.84
C HIS A 129 -11.62 0.94 -2.92
N SER A 130 -11.42 0.79 -1.62
CA SER A 130 -11.92 1.72 -0.62
C SER A 130 -10.73 2.36 0.11
N PHE A 131 -10.16 3.42 -0.47
CA PHE A 131 -8.98 4.09 0.09
C PHE A 131 -9.25 4.71 1.46
N LEU A 132 -10.47 5.22 1.71
CA LEU A 132 -10.87 5.68 3.05
C LEU A 132 -10.85 4.55 4.07
N ALA A 133 -11.44 3.39 3.75
CA ALA A 133 -11.45 2.27 4.67
C ALA A 133 -10.03 1.74 4.94
N GLU A 134 -9.18 1.69 3.93
CA GLU A 134 -7.76 1.34 4.09
C GLU A 134 -7.04 2.36 4.98
N GLY A 135 -7.25 3.66 4.73
CA GLY A 135 -6.62 4.73 5.51
C GLY A 135 -7.04 4.73 6.97
N ASP A 136 -8.34 4.60 7.25
CA ASP A 136 -8.86 4.55 8.62
C ASP A 136 -8.41 3.29 9.36
N LEU A 137 -8.32 2.15 8.67
CA LEU A 137 -7.74 0.94 9.25
C LEU A 137 -6.25 1.14 9.59
N ILE A 138 -5.47 1.78 8.72
CA ILE A 138 -4.06 2.08 8.97
C ILE A 138 -3.92 3.06 10.16
N ASN A 139 -4.78 4.09 10.25
CA ASN A 139 -4.85 4.99 11.40
C ASN A 139 -5.21 4.25 12.70
N ALA A 140 -6.12 3.28 12.65
CA ALA A 140 -6.46 2.47 13.80
C ALA A 140 -5.27 1.59 14.25
N LEU A 141 -4.52 1.03 13.30
CA LEU A 141 -3.31 0.26 13.58
C LEU A 141 -2.16 1.11 14.15
N ASP A 142 -2.03 2.36 13.69
CA ASP A 142 -1.09 3.35 14.25
C ASP A 142 -1.43 3.66 15.71
N LYS A 143 -2.70 4.00 15.99
CA LYS A 143 -3.20 4.24 17.36
C LYS A 143 -3.05 3.01 18.27
N ALA A 144 -3.16 1.81 17.72
CA ALA A 144 -2.93 0.56 18.43
C ALA A 144 -1.44 0.20 18.60
N GLY A 145 -0.51 1.03 18.10
CA GLY A 145 0.93 0.81 18.19
C GLY A 145 1.43 -0.36 17.34
N ARG A 146 0.66 -0.82 16.34
CA ARG A 146 1.02 -1.94 15.45
C ARG A 146 1.89 -1.49 14.28
N LEU A 147 1.78 -0.23 13.89
CA LEU A 147 2.60 0.43 12.89
C LEU A 147 2.81 1.90 13.27
N VAL A 148 3.64 2.61 12.50
CA VAL A 148 3.78 4.06 12.59
C VAL A 148 3.53 4.69 11.23
N ILE A 149 2.64 5.67 11.16
CA ILE A 149 2.43 6.48 9.94
C ILE A 149 3.44 7.63 9.91
N CYS A 150 4.27 7.64 8.87
CA CYS A 150 5.39 8.55 8.71
C CYS A 150 5.25 9.37 7.43
N GLY A 151 5.22 10.70 7.59
CA GLY A 151 4.93 11.62 6.48
C GLY A 151 3.47 11.56 6.03
N GLY A 152 2.83 12.72 5.95
CA GLY A 152 1.41 12.86 5.61
C GLY A 152 0.79 14.03 6.39
N SER A 153 -0.12 14.75 5.74
CA SER A 153 -0.92 15.79 6.37
C SER A 153 -1.90 15.18 7.38
N ASP A 154 -2.11 15.86 8.50
CA ASP A 154 -3.22 15.57 9.43
C ASP A 154 -4.56 15.55 8.66
N PRO A 155 -5.65 14.93 9.16
CA PRO A 155 -7.01 15.10 8.63
C PRO A 155 -7.41 16.56 8.30
N ASP A 156 -6.77 17.55 8.91
CA ASP A 156 -6.95 18.98 8.64
C ASP A 156 -6.01 19.57 7.57
N GLY A 157 -5.30 18.74 6.80
CA GLY A 157 -4.42 19.20 5.71
C GLY A 157 -3.14 19.92 6.16
N LYS A 158 -2.89 20.02 7.47
CA LYS A 158 -1.68 20.65 8.01
C LYS A 158 -0.53 19.66 8.05
N MET A 159 0.60 20.08 7.48
CA MET A 159 1.87 19.38 7.63
C MET A 159 2.32 19.55 9.08
N SER A 160 2.04 18.56 9.92
CA SER A 160 2.59 18.53 11.28
C SER A 160 4.11 18.44 11.18
N GLN A 161 4.79 19.51 11.59
CA GLN A 161 6.24 19.54 11.73
C GLN A 161 6.75 18.57 12.83
N ASP A 162 5.85 17.91 13.57
CA ASP A 162 6.19 17.05 14.71
C ASP A 162 6.51 15.59 14.33
N ARG A 163 6.62 15.24 13.05
CA ARG A 163 6.92 13.87 12.61
C ARG A 163 8.32 13.64 12.06
N LEU A 164 9.32 14.32 12.63
CA LEU A 164 10.63 13.70 12.86
C LEU A 164 10.58 12.85 14.14
N SER A 165 9.54 12.03 14.27
CA SER A 165 9.49 11.08 15.37
C SER A 165 10.66 10.12 15.19
N PRO A 166 11.49 9.86 16.23
CA PRO A 166 12.61 8.91 16.15
C PRO A 166 12.16 7.50 15.76
N THR A 167 10.86 7.23 15.70
CA THR A 167 10.23 5.97 15.27
C THR A 167 10.06 5.84 13.76
N CYS A 168 10.19 6.93 12.98
CA CYS A 168 10.05 6.90 11.53
C CYS A 168 11.35 6.48 10.82
N GLY A 169 12.51 6.76 11.42
CA GLY A 169 13.72 5.98 11.12
C GLY A 169 13.68 4.73 11.97
N VAL A 170 13.28 3.58 11.42
CA VAL A 170 13.22 2.32 12.16
C VAL A 170 14.58 2.04 12.82
N VAL A 171 14.68 2.31 14.12
CA VAL A 171 15.80 1.85 14.96
C VAL A 171 15.27 0.71 15.83
N SER A 172 16.01 -0.39 15.76
CA SER A 172 15.84 -1.67 16.46
C SER A 172 15.51 -1.52 17.94
#